data_AF-A0A1X0XJ54-F1
#
_entry.id   AF-A0A1X0XJ54-F1
#
_cell.length_a   1.000
_cell.length_b   1.000
_cell.length_c   1.000
_cell.angle_alpha   90.00
_cell.angle_beta   90.00
_cell.angle_gamma   90.00
#
_symmetry.space_group_name_H-M   'P 1'
#
loop_
_entity.id
_entity.type
_entity.pdbx_description
1 polymer ?
#
loop_
_entity_poly.entity_id
_entity_poly.type
_entity_poly.pdbx_seq_one_letter_code
_entity_poly.pdbx_strand_id
1 'polypeptide(L)'
;MTTPQVAHTPVFIDPDAFVLGGHELREGIELATTSRFGDDIWDLHPINHQDQLARSILNFPTLPEPFRAVTKELFYALLVGELPPGEARLKQVSIRIAFSHVKKFLDWSHGRGRCTLAAITREDLVDYQQWVLLTDLSPTQRGMHRRAARLFWVFRDALHTDRLTVDPQRLQAWHNHSSHPPRRIENATDRIPEEVISPLLVWGLRWVNDFSVDILVNGFSKLTRCGSRKV
;
A
#
# COMPACT_ATOMS: atom_id res chain seq x y z
N MET A 1 -32.97 23.88 -11.53
CA MET A 1 -32.95 23.22 -10.20
C MET A 1 -31.54 23.37 -9.67
N THR A 2 -31.32 24.34 -8.79
CA THR A 2 -30.00 24.71 -8.28
C THR A 2 -29.77 23.94 -6.98
N THR A 3 -28.88 22.96 -7.01
CA THR A 3 -28.45 22.22 -5.82
C THR A 3 -27.77 23.18 -4.85
N PRO A 4 -28.10 23.18 -3.54
CA PRO A 4 -27.43 24.04 -2.58
C PRO A 4 -25.96 23.63 -2.47
N GLN A 5 -25.07 24.57 -2.75
CA GLN A 5 -23.64 24.46 -2.52
C GLN A 5 -23.41 24.46 -1.01
N VAL A 6 -23.19 23.28 -0.43
CA VAL A 6 -22.83 23.12 0.98
C VAL A 6 -21.55 23.90 1.22
N ALA A 7 -21.64 24.97 2.01
CA ALA A 7 -20.48 25.72 2.47
C ALA A 7 -19.59 24.76 3.26
N HIS A 8 -18.45 24.42 2.68
CA HIS A 8 -17.48 23.51 3.26
C HIS A 8 -16.62 24.29 4.24
N THR A 9 -16.96 24.22 5.54
CA THR A 9 -16.12 24.77 6.60
C THR A 9 -14.77 24.04 6.57
N PRO A 10 -13.64 24.73 6.37
CA PRO A 10 -12.34 24.10 6.40
C PRO A 10 -12.11 23.55 7.81
N VAL A 11 -12.03 22.23 7.94
CA VAL A 11 -11.70 21.57 9.19
C VAL A 11 -10.18 21.67 9.34
N PHE A 12 -9.72 22.68 10.07
CA PHE A 12 -8.31 22.81 10.37
C PHE A 12 -7.85 21.60 11.20
N ILE A 13 -6.88 20.84 10.69
CA ILE A 13 -6.29 19.71 11.42
C ILE A 13 -5.28 20.28 12.40
N ASP A 14 -5.48 20.02 13.69
CA ASP A 14 -4.55 20.42 14.75
C ASP A 14 -3.16 19.81 14.47
N PRO A 15 -2.07 20.60 14.45
CA PRO A 15 -0.70 20.09 14.34
C PRO A 15 -0.36 19.02 15.38
N ASP A 16 -0.97 19.07 16.57
CA ASP A 16 -0.77 18.09 17.63
C ASP A 16 -1.71 16.87 17.52
N ALA A 17 -2.55 16.80 16.49
CA ALA A 17 -3.43 15.65 16.28
C ALA A 17 -2.63 14.36 16.05
N PHE A 18 -3.00 13.31 16.78
CA PHE A 18 -2.38 12.00 16.62
C PHE A 18 -2.79 11.35 15.30
N VAL A 19 -1.80 10.99 14.49
CA VAL A 19 -2.00 10.38 13.17
C VAL A 19 -2.62 8.97 13.25
N LEU A 20 -2.45 8.30 14.41
CA LEU A 20 -2.89 6.92 14.64
C LEU A 20 -4.09 6.80 15.58
N GLY A 21 -4.78 7.90 15.89
CA GLY A 21 -5.85 7.94 16.91
C GLY A 21 -7.06 7.02 16.67
N GLY A 22 -7.23 6.49 15.45
CA GLY A 22 -8.32 5.57 15.08
C GLY A 22 -7.91 4.11 14.88
N HIS A 23 -6.67 3.73 15.25
CA HIS A 23 -6.14 2.38 15.01
C HIS A 23 -5.82 1.65 16.32
N GLU A 24 -5.96 0.33 16.30
CA GLU A 24 -5.47 -0.53 17.38
C GLU A 24 -3.94 -0.59 17.35
N LEU A 25 -3.31 -0.03 18.39
CA LEU A 25 -1.87 -0.02 18.57
C LEU A 25 -1.39 -1.39 19.08
N ARG A 26 -0.11 -1.68 18.81
CA ARG A 26 0.58 -2.83 19.41
C ARG A 26 0.62 -2.70 20.94
N GLU A 27 0.57 -3.83 21.63
CA GLU A 27 0.72 -3.90 23.09
C GLU A 27 2.00 -3.17 23.55
N GLY A 28 1.84 -2.33 24.58
CA GLY A 28 2.94 -1.56 25.17
C GLY A 28 3.26 -0.24 24.47
N ILE A 29 2.54 0.14 23.40
CA ILE A 29 2.71 1.45 22.76
C ILE A 29 1.57 2.39 23.15
N GLU A 30 1.92 3.54 23.72
CA GLU A 30 0.98 4.60 24.05
C GLU A 30 0.75 5.55 22.88
N LEU A 31 -0.50 5.97 22.64
CA LEU A 31 -0.84 6.91 21.58
C LEU A 31 -0.05 8.23 21.67
N ALA A 32 0.26 8.69 22.89
CA ALA A 32 1.04 9.91 23.15
C ALA A 32 2.47 9.85 22.59
N THR A 33 3.01 8.65 22.36
CA THR A 33 4.36 8.41 21.82
C THR A 33 4.38 8.24 20.30
N THR A 34 3.21 8.30 19.65
CA THR A 34 3.07 8.15 18.20
C THR A 34 3.20 9.48 17.46
N SER A 35 3.40 9.41 16.15
CA SER A 35 3.57 10.60 15.30
C SER A 35 2.33 11.50 15.28
N ARG A 36 2.60 12.81 15.25
CA ARG A 36 1.61 13.88 15.17
C ARG A 36 1.52 14.44 13.75
N PHE A 37 0.41 15.11 13.44
CA PHE A 37 0.18 15.69 12.13
C PHE A 37 1.29 16.68 11.72
N GLY A 38 1.77 17.49 12.67
CA GLY A 38 2.85 18.45 12.45
C GLY A 38 4.19 17.82 12.07
N ASP A 39 4.45 16.57 12.48
CA ASP A 39 5.73 15.91 12.27
C ASP A 39 6.07 15.76 10.78
N ASP A 40 7.35 15.89 10.44
CA ASP A 40 7.84 15.69 9.07
C ASP A 40 7.98 14.23 8.67
N ILE A 41 7.99 13.35 9.66
CA ILE A 41 8.15 11.91 9.48
C ILE A 41 7.10 11.21 10.33
N TRP A 42 6.21 10.46 9.69
CA TRP A 42 5.22 9.64 10.41
C TRP A 42 5.65 8.18 10.46
N ASP A 43 5.80 7.65 11.67
CA ASP A 43 6.06 6.23 11.89
C ASP A 43 4.75 5.46 12.01
N LEU A 44 4.53 4.52 11.08
CA LEU A 44 3.36 3.64 11.08
C LEU A 44 3.65 2.32 11.80
N HIS A 45 4.88 2.05 12.25
CA HIS A 45 5.19 0.81 12.98
C HIS A 45 4.23 0.54 14.15
N PRO A 46 3.74 1.52 14.94
CA PRO A 46 2.86 1.24 16.07
C PRO A 46 1.56 0.48 15.75
N ILE A 47 1.06 0.59 14.51
CA ILE A 47 -0.15 -0.12 14.05
C ILE A 47 0.16 -1.44 13.33
N ASN A 48 1.44 -1.82 13.26
CA ASN A 48 1.86 -3.05 12.64
C ASN A 48 1.98 -4.19 13.65
N HIS A 49 1.04 -5.13 13.57
CA HIS A 49 1.03 -6.34 14.39
C HIS A 49 1.88 -7.49 13.80
N GLN A 50 2.47 -7.30 12.61
CA GLN A 50 3.34 -8.30 11.96
C GLN A 50 4.82 -7.89 12.06
N ASP A 51 5.58 -8.61 12.90
CA ASP A 51 7.01 -8.34 13.18
C ASP A 51 7.94 -8.50 11.98
N GLN A 52 7.51 -9.20 10.92
CA GLN A 52 8.32 -9.45 9.73
C GLN A 52 8.31 -8.30 8.71
N LEU A 53 7.41 -7.32 8.86
CA LEU A 53 7.34 -6.20 7.93
C LEU A 53 8.33 -5.11 8.35
N ALA A 54 9.13 -4.64 7.39
CA ALA A 54 10.05 -3.53 7.59
C ALA A 54 9.31 -2.28 8.11
N ARG A 55 10.00 -1.51 8.95
CA ARG A 55 9.51 -0.21 9.46
C ARG A 55 8.90 0.62 8.33
N SER A 56 7.63 0.94 8.48
CA SER A 56 6.86 1.69 7.48
C SER A 56 6.76 3.14 7.91
N ILE A 57 7.51 3.99 7.24
CA ILE A 57 7.62 5.42 7.54
C ILE A 57 7.12 6.23 6.34
N LEU A 58 6.38 7.32 6.61
CA LEU A 58 6.05 8.36 5.63
C LEU A 58 6.98 9.55 5.86
N ASN A 59 7.87 9.83 4.91
CA ASN A 59 8.87 10.90 5.02
C ASN A 59 8.51 12.04 4.05
N PHE A 60 7.82 13.06 4.57
CA PHE A 60 7.31 14.19 3.80
C PHE A 60 8.40 15.13 3.24
N PRO A 61 9.55 15.35 3.90
CA PRO A 61 10.68 16.07 3.32
C PRO A 61 11.15 15.55 1.95
N THR A 62 10.91 14.26 1.65
CA THR A 62 11.25 13.69 0.33
C THR A 62 10.33 14.12 -0.80
N LEU A 63 9.21 14.79 -0.50
CA LEU A 63 8.28 15.35 -1.48
C LEU A 63 8.69 16.79 -1.84
N PRO A 64 8.33 17.28 -3.04
CA PRO A 64 8.50 18.68 -3.39
C PRO A 64 7.76 19.56 -2.37
N GLU A 65 8.43 20.62 -1.90
CA GLU A 65 7.94 21.50 -0.84
C GLU A 65 6.48 21.97 -1.02
N PRO A 66 6.06 22.41 -2.23
CA PRO A 66 4.70 22.94 -2.39
C PRO A 66 3.59 21.92 -2.13
N PHE A 67 3.89 20.62 -2.25
CA PHE A 67 2.90 19.55 -2.09
C PHE A 67 2.91 18.89 -0.72
N ARG A 68 3.83 19.25 0.19
CA ARG A 68 3.98 18.57 1.48
C ARG A 68 2.73 18.65 2.34
N ALA A 69 2.19 19.86 2.50
CA ALA A 69 1.01 20.12 3.33
C ALA A 69 -0.22 19.34 2.83
N VAL A 70 -0.55 19.46 1.54
CA VAL A 70 -1.69 18.73 0.95
C VAL A 70 -1.49 17.21 0.98
N THR A 71 -0.24 16.73 0.92
CA THR A 71 0.04 15.30 1.06
C THR A 71 -0.14 14.83 2.50
N LYS A 72 0.26 15.62 3.51
CA LYS A 72 -0.05 15.33 4.92
C LYS A 72 -1.56 15.21 5.13
N GLU A 73 -2.34 16.17 4.63
CA GLU A 73 -3.81 16.12 4.69
C GLU A 73 -4.39 14.85 4.05
N LEU A 74 -3.91 14.47 2.86
CA LEU A 74 -4.35 13.26 2.18
C LEU A 74 -4.09 12.01 3.03
N PHE A 75 -2.87 11.84 3.54
CA PHE A 75 -2.51 10.66 4.30
C PHE A 75 -3.16 10.62 5.68
N TYR A 76 -3.40 11.78 6.29
CA TYR A 76 -4.20 11.89 7.51
C TYR A 76 -5.65 11.43 7.25
N ALA A 77 -6.27 11.90 6.16
CA ALA A 77 -7.61 11.49 5.79
C ALA A 77 -7.70 9.98 5.48
N LEU A 78 -6.66 9.39 4.89
CA LEU A 78 -6.59 7.94 4.65
C LEU A 78 -6.45 7.12 5.94
N LEU A 79 -5.81 7.68 6.97
CA LEU A 79 -5.55 7.00 8.25
C LEU A 79 -6.71 7.17 9.23
N VAL A 80 -7.17 8.40 9.45
CA VAL A 80 -8.13 8.77 10.50
C VAL A 80 -9.49 9.14 9.92
N GLY A 81 -9.51 9.71 8.71
CA GLY A 81 -10.71 10.33 8.13
C GLY A 81 -11.85 9.37 7.80
N GLU A 82 -13.03 9.97 7.59
CA GLU A 82 -14.16 9.31 6.98
C GLU A 82 -13.83 8.98 5.51
N LEU A 83 -14.08 7.73 5.13
CA LEU A 83 -13.84 7.31 3.76
C LEU A 83 -14.98 7.79 2.85
N PRO A 84 -14.66 8.37 1.69
CA PRO A 84 -15.66 8.64 0.67
C PRO A 84 -16.44 7.37 0.29
N PRO A 85 -17.73 7.49 -0.07
CA PRO A 85 -18.56 6.34 -0.39
C PRO A 85 -17.93 5.48 -1.49
N GLY A 86 -17.79 4.18 -1.22
CA GLY A 86 -17.19 3.20 -2.14
C GLY A 86 -15.67 3.02 -2.01
N GLU A 87 -14.99 3.79 -1.16
CA GLU A 87 -13.58 3.57 -0.84
C GLU A 87 -13.44 2.65 0.38
N ALA A 88 -12.53 1.68 0.30
CA ALA A 88 -12.19 0.79 1.41
C ALA A 88 -10.96 1.31 2.16
N ARG A 89 -10.96 1.17 3.49
CA ARG A 89 -9.83 1.61 4.33
C ARG A 89 -8.57 0.86 3.91
N LEU A 90 -7.53 1.62 3.57
CA LEU A 90 -6.27 1.05 3.13
C LEU A 90 -5.58 0.38 4.31
N LYS A 91 -5.07 -0.84 4.10
CA LYS A 91 -4.14 -1.47 5.03
C LYS A 91 -2.84 -0.68 5.07
N GLN A 92 -2.11 -0.72 6.19
CA GLN A 92 -0.85 -0.01 6.38
C GLN A 92 0.18 -0.21 5.25
N VAL A 93 0.40 -1.47 4.83
CA VAL A 93 1.32 -1.78 3.70
C VAL A 93 0.88 -1.06 2.42
N SER A 94 -0.43 -1.01 2.18
CA SER A 94 -1.01 -0.29 1.06
C SER A 94 -0.83 1.23 1.17
N ILE A 95 -0.78 1.79 2.38
CA ILE A 95 -0.53 3.22 2.63
C ILE A 95 0.90 3.60 2.25
N ARG A 96 1.90 2.83 2.67
CA ARG A 96 3.31 3.06 2.28
C ARG A 96 3.50 2.92 0.76
N ILE A 97 2.87 1.91 0.15
CA ILE A 97 2.91 1.75 -1.30
C ILE A 97 2.25 2.96 -1.99
N ALA A 98 1.09 3.39 -1.52
CA ALA A 98 0.40 4.57 -2.04
C ALA A 98 1.28 5.83 -1.93
N PHE A 99 1.95 6.05 -0.80
CA PHE A 99 2.88 7.16 -0.61
C PHE A 99 4.00 7.19 -1.66
N SER A 100 4.58 6.02 -1.95
CA SER A 100 5.64 5.91 -2.97
C SER A 100 5.14 6.28 -4.38
N HIS A 101 3.89 5.94 -4.71
CA HIS A 101 3.29 6.32 -6.00
C HIS A 101 2.82 7.78 -6.03
N VAL A 102 2.31 8.31 -4.91
CA VAL A 102 1.97 9.73 -4.75
C VAL A 102 3.23 10.58 -4.94
N LYS A 103 4.33 10.22 -4.28
CA LYS A 103 5.62 10.88 -4.48
C LYS A 103 5.99 10.97 -5.95
N LYS A 104 5.97 9.84 -6.68
CA LYS A 104 6.32 9.82 -8.11
C LYS A 104 5.41 10.72 -8.95
N PHE A 105 4.11 10.79 -8.64
CA PHE A 105 3.18 11.70 -9.32
C PHE A 105 3.55 13.16 -9.05
N LEU A 106 3.79 13.52 -7.78
CA LEU A 106 4.15 14.90 -7.40
C LEU A 106 5.50 15.32 -7.95
N ASP A 107 6.50 14.43 -7.94
CA ASP A 107 7.82 14.66 -8.56
C ASP A 107 7.68 14.92 -10.07
N TRP A 108 6.82 14.13 -10.75
CA TRP A 108 6.53 14.32 -12.17
C TRP A 108 5.83 15.65 -12.44
N SER A 109 4.84 16.02 -11.64
CA SER A 109 4.12 17.30 -11.77
C SER A 109 5.04 18.49 -11.49
N HIS A 110 5.87 18.40 -10.45
CA HIS A 110 6.85 19.42 -10.10
C HIS A 110 7.91 19.58 -11.19
N GLY A 111 8.38 18.49 -11.79
CA GLY A 111 9.32 18.51 -12.93
C GLY A 111 8.78 19.25 -14.16
N ARG A 112 7.45 19.45 -14.25
CA ARG A 112 6.79 20.25 -15.29
C ARG A 112 6.45 21.67 -14.85
N GLY A 113 6.96 22.10 -13.70
CA GLY A 113 6.72 23.44 -13.14
C GLY A 113 5.36 23.62 -12.48
N ARG A 114 4.63 22.53 -12.17
CA ARG A 114 3.40 22.63 -11.37
C ARG A 114 3.77 22.65 -9.90
N CYS A 115 3.40 23.73 -9.22
CA CYS A 115 3.64 23.90 -7.78
C CYS A 115 2.36 23.78 -6.94
N THR A 116 1.20 23.58 -7.57
CA THR A 116 -0.08 23.35 -6.88
C THR A 116 -0.89 22.30 -7.64
N LEU A 117 -1.70 21.52 -6.93
CA LEU A 117 -2.67 20.57 -7.48
C LEU A 117 -3.73 21.30 -8.30
N ALA A 118 -4.14 22.50 -7.88
CA ALA A 118 -5.06 23.33 -8.65
C ALA A 118 -4.48 23.75 -10.03
N ALA A 119 -3.15 23.86 -10.16
CA ALA A 119 -2.48 24.17 -11.42
C ALA A 119 -2.33 22.96 -12.35
N ILE A 120 -2.65 21.74 -11.89
CA ILE A 120 -2.62 20.54 -12.72
C ILE A 120 -3.85 20.56 -13.63
N THR A 121 -3.59 20.71 -14.92
CA THR A 121 -4.62 20.79 -15.96
C THR A 121 -5.04 19.40 -16.45
N ARG A 122 -6.07 19.38 -17.30
CA ARG A 122 -6.51 18.15 -17.99
C ARG A 122 -5.38 17.61 -18.88
N GLU A 123 -4.65 18.49 -19.53
CA GLU A 123 -3.55 18.17 -20.45
C GLU A 123 -2.38 17.56 -19.69
N ASP A 124 -2.02 18.12 -18.52
CA ASP A 124 -1.00 17.53 -17.65
C ASP A 124 -1.38 16.12 -17.21
N LEU A 125 -2.66 15.90 -16.90
CA LEU A 125 -3.14 14.57 -16.60
C LEU A 125 -2.95 13.65 -17.82
N VAL A 126 -3.44 14.00 -19.01
CA VAL A 126 -3.28 13.14 -20.21
C VAL A 126 -1.82 12.79 -20.46
N ASP A 127 -0.92 13.74 -20.28
CA ASP A 127 0.51 13.53 -20.42
C ASP A 127 1.11 12.64 -19.32
N TYR A 128 0.65 12.77 -18.07
CA TYR A 128 1.03 11.86 -16.98
C TYR A 128 0.63 10.43 -17.31
N GLN A 129 -0.58 10.24 -17.84
CA GLN A 129 -1.05 8.93 -18.28
C GLN A 129 -0.19 8.38 -19.42
N GLN A 130 0.21 9.21 -20.39
CA GLN A 130 1.15 8.79 -21.44
C GLN A 130 2.52 8.41 -20.86
N TRP A 131 3.05 9.18 -19.92
CA TRP A 131 4.29 8.86 -19.23
C TRP A 131 4.20 7.51 -18.49
N VAL A 132 3.10 7.25 -17.78
CA VAL A 132 2.85 5.94 -17.13
C VAL A 132 2.82 4.80 -18.15
N LEU A 133 2.33 5.06 -19.37
CA LEU A 133 2.25 4.05 -20.42
C LEU A 133 3.61 3.76 -21.07
N LEU A 134 4.44 4.78 -21.24
CA LEU A 134 5.77 4.69 -21.83
C LEU A 134 6.83 4.17 -20.84
N THR A 135 6.59 4.32 -19.54
CA THR A 135 7.46 3.78 -18.50
C THR A 135 7.33 2.25 -18.44
N ASP A 136 8.45 1.54 -18.30
CA ASP A 136 8.47 0.08 -18.13
C ASP A 136 7.95 -0.33 -16.73
N LEU A 137 6.62 -0.33 -16.62
CA LEU A 137 5.87 -0.63 -15.40
C LEU A 137 4.93 -1.80 -15.65
N SER A 138 4.82 -2.69 -14.67
CA SER A 138 3.83 -3.77 -14.72
C SER A 138 2.40 -3.22 -14.75
N PRO A 139 1.41 -3.96 -15.28
CA PRO A 139 0.01 -3.53 -15.29
C PRO A 139 -0.50 -3.09 -13.91
N THR A 140 -0.12 -3.83 -12.86
CA THR A 140 -0.45 -3.48 -11.46
C THR A 140 0.17 -2.15 -11.05
N GLN A 141 1.46 -1.92 -11.36
CA GLN A 141 2.13 -0.65 -11.05
C GLN A 141 1.48 0.53 -11.79
N ARG A 142 1.10 0.35 -13.07
CA ARG A 142 0.36 1.36 -13.84
C ARG A 142 -0.99 1.69 -13.19
N GLY A 143 -1.66 0.68 -12.64
CA GLY A 143 -2.88 0.86 -11.84
C GLY A 143 -2.63 1.71 -10.59
N MET A 144 -1.56 1.42 -9.84
CA MET A 144 -1.20 2.16 -8.63
C MET A 144 -0.78 3.61 -8.93
N HIS A 145 -0.10 3.86 -10.03
CA HIS A 145 0.25 5.21 -10.49
C HIS A 145 -0.99 6.06 -10.81
N ARG A 146 -1.99 5.48 -11.47
CA ARG A 146 -3.28 6.15 -11.72
C ARG A 146 -4.08 6.36 -10.45
N ARG A 147 -4.08 5.36 -9.57
CA ARG A 147 -4.71 5.42 -8.24
C ARG A 147 -4.16 6.58 -7.43
N ALA A 148 -2.84 6.79 -7.44
CA ALA A 148 -2.18 7.87 -6.70
C ALA A 148 -2.68 9.26 -7.12
N ALA A 149 -2.74 9.56 -8.42
CA ALA A 149 -3.31 10.83 -8.89
C ALA A 149 -4.81 10.96 -8.52
N ARG A 150 -5.57 9.86 -8.64
CA ARG A 150 -6.99 9.85 -8.30
C ARG A 150 -7.26 10.09 -6.81
N LEU A 151 -6.38 9.66 -5.90
CA LEU A 151 -6.56 9.85 -4.46
C LEU A 151 -6.76 11.33 -4.11
N PHE A 152 -5.99 12.24 -4.71
CA PHE A 152 -6.15 13.68 -4.49
C PHE A 152 -7.53 14.22 -4.93
N TRP A 153 -8.12 13.67 -6.00
CA TRP A 153 -9.45 14.08 -6.44
C TRP A 153 -10.56 13.47 -5.58
N VAL A 154 -10.41 12.21 -5.17
CA VAL A 154 -11.40 11.51 -4.34
C VAL A 154 -11.48 12.11 -2.95
N PHE A 155 -10.32 12.41 -2.36
CA PHE A 155 -10.23 13.02 -1.04
C PHE A 155 -10.23 14.55 -1.08
N ARG A 156 -10.52 15.18 -2.23
CA ARG A 156 -10.48 16.64 -2.39
C ARG A 156 -11.27 17.42 -1.34
N ASP A 157 -12.34 16.82 -0.82
CA ASP A 157 -13.17 17.45 0.21
C ASP A 157 -12.48 17.41 1.58
N ALA A 158 -11.58 16.46 1.84
CA ALA A 158 -10.75 16.40 3.05
C ALA A 158 -9.42 17.17 2.92
N LEU A 159 -9.10 17.73 1.75
CA LEU A 159 -7.90 18.53 1.53
C LEU A 159 -8.26 20.01 1.70
N HIS A 160 -7.53 20.74 2.54
CA HIS A 160 -7.81 22.14 2.85
C HIS A 160 -6.77 23.08 2.26
N THR A 161 -5.53 22.63 2.12
CA THR A 161 -4.44 23.43 1.55
C THR A 161 -4.58 23.59 0.04
N ASP A 162 -4.84 22.49 -0.67
CA ASP A 162 -4.89 22.47 -2.13
C ASP A 162 -5.73 21.31 -2.63
N ARG A 163 -6.27 21.40 -3.85
CA ARG A 163 -7.23 20.43 -4.38
C ARG A 163 -7.01 20.20 -5.86
N LEU A 164 -7.06 18.93 -6.27
CA LEU A 164 -7.11 18.57 -7.68
C LEU A 164 -8.51 18.90 -8.23
N THR A 165 -8.58 19.82 -9.19
CA THR A 165 -9.86 20.32 -9.75
C THR A 165 -10.44 19.40 -10.81
N VAL A 166 -9.59 18.69 -11.55
CA VAL A 166 -9.97 17.80 -12.64
C VAL A 166 -10.06 16.36 -12.15
N ASP A 167 -11.18 15.70 -12.44
CA ASP A 167 -11.35 14.26 -12.21
C ASP A 167 -10.58 13.45 -13.26
N PRO A 168 -9.51 12.71 -12.87
CA PRO A 168 -8.76 11.90 -13.82
C PRO A 168 -9.60 10.80 -14.48
N GLN A 169 -10.65 10.27 -13.80
CA GLN A 169 -11.48 9.19 -14.37
C GLN A 169 -12.40 9.65 -15.50
N ARG A 170 -12.71 10.94 -15.58
CA ARG A 170 -13.52 11.50 -16.68
C ARG A 170 -12.72 11.67 -17.96
N LEU A 171 -11.42 11.41 -17.94
CA LEU A 171 -10.53 11.56 -19.09
C LEU A 171 -10.49 10.26 -19.91
N GLN A 172 -10.58 10.39 -21.23
CA GLN A 172 -10.64 9.20 -22.07
C GLN A 172 -9.37 8.35 -22.02
N ALA A 173 -8.22 9.03 -21.90
CA ALA A 173 -6.92 8.39 -21.75
C ALA A 173 -6.83 7.47 -20.52
N TRP A 174 -7.69 7.64 -19.51
CA TRP A 174 -7.67 6.85 -18.28
C TRP A 174 -8.40 5.51 -18.38
N HIS A 175 -9.45 5.42 -19.19
CA HIS A 175 -10.32 4.24 -19.25
C HIS A 175 -9.85 3.19 -20.26
N ASN A 176 -9.06 3.56 -21.26
CA ASN A 176 -8.68 2.67 -22.37
C ASN A 176 -7.64 1.60 -22.00
N HIS A 177 -7.18 1.56 -20.76
CA HIS A 177 -6.15 0.63 -20.33
C HIS A 177 -6.66 -0.17 -19.15
N SER A 178 -7.23 -1.35 -19.44
CA SER A 178 -7.53 -2.37 -18.44
C SER A 178 -6.31 -2.52 -17.54
N SER A 179 -6.43 -1.97 -16.33
CA SER A 179 -5.34 -1.95 -15.35
C SER A 179 -5.25 -3.28 -14.60
N HIS A 180 -6.19 -4.16 -14.88
CA HIS A 180 -6.30 -5.45 -14.25
C HIS A 180 -5.71 -6.46 -15.22
N PRO A 181 -4.46 -6.91 -15.00
CA PRO A 181 -4.15 -8.25 -15.46
C PRO A 181 -5.24 -9.18 -14.91
N PRO A 182 -5.69 -10.21 -15.66
CA PRO A 182 -6.67 -11.15 -15.15
C PRO A 182 -6.19 -11.58 -13.76
N ARG A 183 -7.10 -11.48 -12.76
CA ARG A 183 -6.79 -11.83 -11.37
C ARG A 183 -6.00 -13.13 -11.39
N ARG A 184 -4.71 -13.08 -11.06
CA ARG A 184 -3.98 -14.29 -10.70
C ARG A 184 -4.63 -14.75 -9.41
N ILE A 185 -5.56 -15.68 -9.53
CA ILE A 185 -6.11 -16.37 -8.38
C ILE A 185 -4.90 -17.14 -7.84
N GLU A 186 -4.36 -16.70 -6.70
CA GLU A 186 -3.23 -17.34 -6.02
C GLU A 186 -3.51 -18.82 -5.75
N ASN A 187 -4.80 -19.15 -5.63
CA ASN A 187 -5.38 -20.49 -5.54
C ASN A 187 -6.18 -20.85 -6.82
N ALA A 188 -5.65 -20.57 -8.01
CA ALA A 188 -6.27 -20.98 -9.27
C ALA A 188 -6.16 -22.50 -9.52
N THR A 189 -5.24 -23.17 -8.81
CA THR A 189 -5.11 -24.62 -8.88
C THR A 189 -6.41 -25.23 -8.38
N ASP A 190 -7.09 -25.97 -9.25
CA ASP A 190 -8.27 -26.74 -8.88
C ASP A 190 -7.94 -27.59 -7.64
N ARG A 191 -8.90 -27.66 -6.71
CA ARG A 191 -8.74 -28.47 -5.51
C ARG A 191 -8.41 -29.90 -5.94
N ILE A 192 -7.32 -30.45 -5.40
CA ILE A 192 -6.93 -31.83 -5.68
C ILE A 192 -8.13 -32.73 -5.30
N PRO A 193 -8.62 -33.58 -6.22
CA PRO A 193 -9.73 -34.48 -5.93
C PRO A 193 -9.45 -35.36 -4.72
N GLU A 194 -10.48 -35.68 -3.95
CA GLU A 194 -10.34 -36.43 -2.71
C GLU A 194 -9.74 -37.83 -2.98
N GLU A 195 -10.11 -38.44 -4.11
CA GLU A 195 -9.57 -39.71 -4.59
C GLU A 195 -8.07 -39.68 -4.90
N VAL A 196 -7.46 -38.50 -5.03
CA VAL A 196 -6.01 -38.33 -5.24
C VAL A 196 -5.31 -37.95 -3.94
N ILE A 197 -5.86 -37.02 -3.15
CA ILE A 197 -5.18 -36.54 -1.94
C ILE A 197 -5.23 -37.55 -0.79
N SER A 198 -6.34 -38.28 -0.64
CA SER A 198 -6.48 -39.28 0.42
C SER A 198 -5.41 -40.40 0.30
N PRO A 199 -5.22 -41.04 -0.87
CA PRO A 199 -4.15 -42.03 -1.02
C PRO A 199 -2.74 -41.45 -0.85
N LEU A 200 -2.48 -40.23 -1.34
CA LEU A 200 -1.16 -39.58 -1.18
C LEU A 200 -0.84 -39.30 0.29
N LEU A 201 -1.81 -38.85 1.07
CA LEU A 201 -1.65 -38.63 2.51
C LEU A 201 -1.44 -39.95 3.27
N VAL A 202 -2.23 -40.98 2.94
CA VAL A 202 -2.07 -42.32 3.53
C VAL A 202 -0.68 -42.88 3.22
N TRP A 203 -0.22 -42.78 1.98
CA TRP A 203 1.11 -43.25 1.60
C TRP A 203 2.23 -42.39 2.19
N GLY A 204 2.05 -41.07 2.29
CA GLY A 204 3.01 -40.18 2.95
C GLY A 204 3.17 -40.50 4.43
N LEU A 205 2.06 -40.71 5.14
CA LEU A 205 2.06 -41.15 6.54
C LEU A 205 2.68 -42.53 6.70
N ARG A 206 2.35 -43.46 5.80
CA ARG A 206 2.93 -44.81 5.82
C ARG A 206 4.43 -44.78 5.55
N TRP A 207 4.89 -43.94 4.63
CA TRP A 207 6.32 -43.70 4.38
C TRP A 207 7.03 -43.22 5.64
N VAL A 208 6.48 -42.21 6.32
CA VAL A 208 7.06 -41.66 7.54
C VAL A 208 7.04 -42.69 8.68
N ASN A 209 5.97 -43.46 8.84
CA ASN A 209 5.83 -44.38 9.98
C ASN A 209 6.54 -45.72 9.77
N ASP A 210 6.39 -46.32 8.59
CA ASP A 210 6.80 -47.70 8.35
C ASP A 210 8.17 -47.78 7.65
N PHE A 211 8.52 -46.76 6.85
CA PHE A 211 9.68 -46.81 5.94
C PHE A 211 10.77 -45.79 6.25
N SER A 212 10.57 -44.87 7.20
CA SER A 212 11.59 -43.87 7.57
C SER A 212 12.70 -44.41 8.46
N VAL A 213 12.44 -45.50 9.18
CA VAL A 213 13.37 -46.11 10.14
C VAL A 213 14.70 -46.47 9.47
N ASP A 214 14.68 -47.07 8.28
CA ASP A 214 15.90 -47.47 7.57
C ASP A 214 16.75 -46.28 7.10
N ILE A 215 16.11 -45.14 6.81
CA ILE A 215 16.79 -43.90 6.44
C ILE A 215 17.41 -43.23 7.68
N LEU A 216 16.68 -43.21 8.80
CA LEU A 216 17.16 -42.63 10.05
C LEU A 216 18.29 -43.47 10.69
N VAL A 217 18.20 -44.80 10.63
CA VAL A 217 19.23 -45.72 11.14
C VAL A 217 20.53 -45.64 10.31
N ASN A 218 20.44 -45.51 8.99
CA ASN A 218 21.62 -45.37 8.13
C ASN A 218 22.18 -43.93 8.07
N GLY A 219 21.34 -42.92 8.25
CA GLY A 219 21.73 -41.50 8.27
C GLY A 219 22.48 -41.08 9.54
N PHE A 220 22.04 -41.56 10.72
CA PHE A 220 22.71 -41.25 11.98
C PHE A 220 24.00 -42.05 12.22
N SER A 221 24.11 -43.26 11.65
CA SER A 221 25.32 -44.10 11.76
C SER A 221 26.56 -43.50 11.06
N LYS A 222 26.37 -42.64 10.05
CA LYS A 222 27.49 -41.93 9.40
C LYS A 222 28.01 -40.73 10.18
N LEU A 223 27.24 -40.14 11.09
CA LEU A 223 27.69 -39.00 11.91
C LEU A 223 28.44 -39.43 13.17
N THR A 224 28.20 -40.63 13.70
CA THR A 224 28.91 -41.16 14.88
C THR A 224 30.25 -41.84 14.55
N ARG A 225 30.50 -42.22 13.29
CA ARG A 225 31.78 -42.86 12.89
C ARG A 225 32.94 -41.90 12.58
N CYS A 226 32.74 -40.58 12.61
CA CYS A 226 33.84 -39.62 12.40
C CYS A 226 34.61 -39.24 13.68
N GLY A 227 34.19 -39.72 14.86
CA GLY A 227 34.76 -39.33 16.16
C GLY A 227 35.80 -40.26 16.78
N SER A 228 36.31 -41.28 16.08
CA SER A 228 37.33 -42.16 16.65
C SER A 228 38.33 -42.67 15.62
N ARG A 229 39.33 -41.84 15.33
CA ARG A 229 40.66 -42.33 14.93
C ARG A 229 41.65 -41.79 15.97
N LYS A 230 42.17 -42.71 16.77
CA LYS A 230 43.05 -42.50 17.95
C LYS A 230 44.42 -41.90 17.56
N VAL A 231 45.00 -41.21 18.54
CA VAL A 231 46.44 -41.00 18.76
C VAL A 231 47.20 -42.31 18.70
#